data_AF-A0A1M4YDZ9-F1
#
_entry.id   AF-A0A1M4YDZ9-F1
#
_cell.length_a   1.000
_cell.length_b   1.000
_cell.length_c   1.000
_cell.angle_alpha   90.00
_cell.angle_beta   90.00
_cell.angle_gamma   90.00
#
_symmetry.space_group_name_H-M   'P 1'
#
loop_
_entity.id
_entity.type
_entity.pdbx_description
1 polymer ?
#
loop_
_entity_poly.entity_id
_entity_poly.type
_entity_poly.pdbx_seq_one_letter_code
_entity_poly.pdbx_strand_id
1 'polypeptide(L)'
;MTDRGNTKEKRKLPDSRSYQRTQMQREIIIDKLRERGCRITKQRLTLLDIILKNECSSCKEIFYMAAKIDDRIGAATVYRMVNVLEEIGAISRKNMYKVAYSENCSMENACTVVLDDETVYHLSAQKWNTVVRAGLSACGYLERQKISSITVKPCGCERAGC
;
A
#
# COMPACT_ATOMS: atom_id res chain seq x y z
N MET A 1 11.03 3.95 -48.77
CA MET A 1 12.20 4.46 -48.01
C MET A 1 11.67 4.97 -46.68
N THR A 2 11.77 4.14 -45.63
CA THR A 2 12.50 4.41 -44.34
C THR A 2 11.82 5.50 -43.49
N ASP A 3 11.51 5.35 -42.20
CA ASP A 3 12.09 4.50 -41.15
C ASP A 3 11.12 4.37 -39.94
N ARG A 4 11.45 3.45 -39.04
CA ARG A 4 10.75 3.01 -37.82
C ARG A 4 11.01 4.00 -36.67
N GLY A 5 10.05 4.16 -35.77
CA GLY A 5 10.21 4.94 -34.54
C GLY A 5 9.44 4.37 -33.35
N ASN A 6 10.03 3.35 -32.71
CA ASN A 6 9.54 2.61 -31.56
C ASN A 6 9.52 3.47 -30.28
N THR A 7 8.34 3.92 -29.82
CA THR A 7 8.19 4.61 -28.53
C THR A 7 8.22 3.60 -27.39
N LYS A 8 9.43 3.28 -26.92
CA LYS A 8 9.68 2.49 -25.72
C LYS A 8 9.10 3.21 -24.49
N GLU A 9 8.07 2.62 -23.86
CA GLU A 9 7.66 2.91 -22.49
C GLU A 9 8.87 2.82 -21.56
N LYS A 10 9.37 3.96 -21.10
CA LYS A 10 10.40 4.03 -20.06
C LYS A 10 9.81 3.56 -18.74
N ARG A 11 10.02 2.28 -18.40
CA ARG A 11 9.83 1.74 -17.05
C ARG A 11 10.64 2.59 -16.07
N LYS A 12 9.96 3.32 -15.18
CA LYS A 12 10.62 3.94 -14.02
C LYS A 12 11.22 2.82 -13.18
N LEU A 13 12.54 2.89 -12.95
CA LEU A 13 13.23 1.98 -12.04
C LEU A 13 12.74 2.27 -10.61
N PRO A 14 12.26 1.28 -9.85
CA PRO A 14 11.82 1.49 -8.48
C PRO A 14 13.04 1.79 -7.59
N ASP A 15 12.90 2.80 -6.74
CA ASP A 15 13.91 3.22 -5.76
C ASP A 15 14.25 2.05 -4.82
N SER A 16 15.54 1.82 -4.56
CA SER A 16 16.03 0.75 -3.68
C SER A 16 15.40 0.80 -2.28
N ARG A 17 14.98 1.98 -1.82
CA ARG A 17 14.26 2.18 -0.55
C ARG A 17 12.82 1.65 -0.60
N SER A 18 12.11 1.82 -1.72
CA SER A 18 10.77 1.26 -1.91
C SER A 18 10.80 -0.26 -1.92
N TYR A 19 11.85 -0.86 -2.50
CA TYR A 19 12.02 -2.31 -2.54
C TYR A 19 12.19 -2.91 -1.14
N GLN A 20 13.00 -2.29 -0.28
CA GLN A 20 13.19 -2.73 1.12
C GLN A 20 11.90 -2.66 1.94
N ARG A 21 11.09 -1.61 1.76
CA ARG A 21 9.78 -1.46 2.41
C ARG A 21 8.81 -2.57 2.01
N THR A 22 8.76 -2.90 0.72
CA THR A 22 7.90 -3.98 0.20
C THR A 22 8.35 -5.36 0.70
N GLN A 23 9.66 -5.60 0.83
CA GLN A 23 10.18 -6.87 1.36
C GLN A 23 9.85 -7.06 2.85
N MET A 24 10.02 -6.03 3.69
CA MET A 24 9.67 -6.10 5.10
C MET A 24 8.15 -6.29 5.30
N GLN A 25 7.32 -5.56 4.53
CA GLN A 25 5.87 -5.75 4.53
C GLN A 25 5.46 -7.16 4.11
N ARG A 26 6.13 -7.71 3.10
CA ARG A 26 5.90 -9.08 2.62
C ARG A 26 6.18 -10.12 3.70
N GLU A 27 7.31 -10.01 4.41
CA GLU A 27 7.67 -10.93 5.50
C GLU A 27 6.66 -10.88 6.66
N ILE A 28 6.29 -9.67 7.10
CA ILE A 28 5.29 -9.47 8.15
C ILE A 28 3.95 -10.11 7.77
N ILE A 29 3.51 -9.96 6.51
CA ILE A 29 2.25 -10.56 6.04
C ILE A 29 2.35 -12.09 5.99
N ILE A 30 3.50 -12.63 5.59
CA ILE A 30 3.74 -14.08 5.58
C ILE A 30 3.68 -14.65 7.01
N ASP A 31 4.26 -13.96 7.98
CA ASP A 31 4.25 -14.42 9.38
C ASP A 31 2.83 -14.37 9.95
N LYS A 32 2.06 -13.30 9.71
CA LYS A 32 0.63 -13.25 10.08
C LYS A 32 -0.19 -14.37 9.44
N LEU A 33 0.11 -14.73 8.19
CA LEU A 33 -0.54 -15.87 7.52
C LEU A 33 -0.18 -17.19 8.23
N ARG A 34 1.08 -17.39 8.62
CA ARG A 34 1.53 -18.58 9.35
C ARG A 34 0.89 -18.69 10.74
N GLU A 35 0.84 -17.59 11.49
CA GLU A 35 0.20 -17.51 12.80
C GLU A 35 -1.27 -17.91 12.75
N ARG A 36 -1.95 -17.57 11.65
CA ARG A 36 -3.34 -17.98 11.39
C ARG A 36 -3.50 -19.42 10.87
N GLY A 37 -2.42 -20.20 10.80
CA GLY A 37 -2.43 -21.56 10.26
C GLY A 37 -2.60 -21.63 8.74
N CYS A 38 -2.42 -20.53 8.01
CA CYS A 38 -2.53 -20.55 6.55
C CYS A 38 -1.28 -21.19 5.92
N ARG A 39 -1.47 -22.24 5.12
CA ARG A 39 -0.40 -22.84 4.31
C ARG A 39 0.21 -21.83 3.33
N ILE A 40 1.52 -21.63 3.36
CA ILE A 40 2.21 -20.73 2.43
C ILE A 40 2.55 -21.48 1.14
N THR A 41 1.74 -21.31 0.10
CA THR A 41 1.94 -21.95 -1.21
C THR A 41 2.57 -20.98 -2.21
N LYS A 42 3.18 -21.50 -3.28
CA LYS A 42 3.75 -20.68 -4.37
C LYS A 42 2.72 -19.72 -4.98
N GLN A 43 1.47 -20.16 -5.14
CA GLN A 43 0.39 -19.32 -5.66
C GLN A 43 0.04 -18.17 -4.73
N ARG A 44 0.00 -18.41 -3.41
CA ARG A 44 -0.26 -17.35 -2.41
C ARG A 44 0.87 -16.32 -2.37
N LEU A 45 2.12 -16.76 -2.48
CA LEU A 45 3.27 -15.87 -2.59
C LEU A 45 3.20 -15.04 -3.88
N THR A 46 2.87 -15.66 -5.01
CA THR A 46 2.72 -14.96 -6.29
C THR A 46 1.64 -13.87 -6.22
N LEU A 47 0.47 -14.19 -5.64
CA LEU A 47 -0.60 -13.22 -5.44
C LEU A 47 -0.20 -12.09 -4.50
N LEU A 48 0.47 -12.40 -3.39
CA LEU A 48 0.98 -11.40 -2.47
C LEU A 48 1.98 -10.47 -3.15
N ASP A 49 2.90 -11.02 -3.95
CA ASP A 49 3.88 -10.26 -4.71
C ASP A 49 3.22 -9.32 -5.73
N ILE A 50 2.18 -9.78 -6.42
CA ILE A 50 1.42 -8.93 -7.35
C ILE A 50 0.75 -7.77 -6.60
N ILE A 51 0.06 -8.07 -5.50
CA ILE A 51 -0.68 -7.09 -4.70
C ILE A 51 0.26 -6.04 -4.09
N LEU A 52 1.44 -6.46 -3.63
CA LEU A 52 2.40 -5.54 -2.99
C LEU A 52 3.21 -4.71 -4.00
N LYS A 53 3.46 -5.24 -5.20
CA LYS A 53 4.25 -4.54 -6.22
C LYS A 53 3.44 -3.62 -7.12
N ASN A 54 2.13 -3.86 -7.26
CA ASN A 54 1.28 -3.14 -8.20
C ASN A 54 0.16 -2.42 -7.45
N GLU A 55 -0.20 -1.22 -7.90
CA GLU A 55 -1.37 -0.49 -7.44
C GLU A 55 -2.64 -1.04 -8.12
N CYS A 56 -3.00 -2.29 -7.81
CA CYS A 56 -4.18 -2.92 -8.40
C CYS A 56 -5.47 -2.26 -7.88
N SER A 57 -6.33 -1.83 -8.81
CA SER A 57 -7.62 -1.19 -8.55
C SER A 57 -8.80 -2.19 -8.48
N SER A 58 -8.55 -3.48 -8.71
CA SER A 58 -9.60 -4.50 -8.62
C SER A 58 -9.07 -5.93 -8.53
N CYS A 59 -9.91 -6.85 -8.06
CA CYS A 59 -9.64 -8.30 -8.14
C CYS A 59 -9.48 -8.79 -9.59
N LYS A 60 -10.11 -8.12 -10.56
CA LYS A 60 -9.99 -8.45 -11.99
C LYS A 60 -8.58 -8.18 -12.51
N GLU A 61 -7.98 -7.06 -12.09
CA GLU A 61 -6.59 -6.74 -12.42
C GLU A 61 -5.60 -7.73 -11.81
N ILE A 62 -5.77 -8.04 -10.51
CA ILE A 62 -4.93 -9.03 -9.82
C ILE A 62 -5.01 -10.37 -10.55
N PHE A 63 -6.21 -10.82 -10.90
CA PHE A 63 -6.40 -12.06 -11.67
C PHE A 63 -5.69 -12.02 -13.02
N TYR A 64 -5.86 -10.94 -13.80
CA TYR A 64 -5.25 -10.83 -15.11
C TYR A 64 -3.72 -10.81 -15.06
N MET A 65 -3.12 -10.18 -14.04
CA MET A 65 -1.69 -10.24 -13.81
C MET A 65 -1.23 -11.62 -13.34
N ALA A 66 -1.97 -12.25 -12.44
CA ALA A 66 -1.64 -13.57 -11.91
C ALA A 66 -1.70 -14.66 -12.98
N ALA A 67 -2.72 -14.65 -13.83
CA ALA A 67 -2.89 -15.63 -14.90
C ALA A 67 -1.78 -15.55 -15.96
N LYS A 68 -1.09 -14.41 -16.10
CA LYS A 68 0.11 -14.28 -16.95
C LYS A 68 1.35 -14.95 -16.36
N ILE A 69 1.37 -15.17 -15.04
CA ILE A 69 2.49 -15.76 -14.30
C ILE A 69 2.25 -17.24 -14.02
N ASP A 70 1.05 -17.58 -13.56
CA ASP A 70 0.58 -18.95 -13.31
C ASP A 70 -0.89 -19.05 -13.74
N ASP A 71 -1.11 -19.72 -14.86
CA ASP A 71 -2.41 -19.93 -15.49
C ASP A 71 -3.36 -20.80 -14.66
N ARG A 72 -2.83 -21.51 -13.64
CA ARG A 72 -3.63 -22.30 -12.69
C ARG A 72 -4.30 -21.43 -11.63
N ILE A 73 -3.95 -20.15 -11.52
CA ILE A 73 -4.57 -19.23 -10.56
C ILE A 73 -5.92 -18.75 -11.12
N GLY A 74 -6.99 -19.40 -10.67
CA GLY A 74 -8.36 -18.98 -10.99
C GLY A 74 -8.83 -17.75 -10.19
N ALA A 75 -9.85 -17.06 -10.70
CA ALA A 75 -10.44 -15.90 -10.05
C ALA A 75 -10.91 -16.18 -8.61
N ALA A 76 -11.49 -17.36 -8.34
CA ALA A 76 -11.90 -17.76 -7.00
C ALA A 76 -10.72 -17.82 -6.00
N THR A 77 -9.52 -18.15 -6.47
CA THR A 77 -8.31 -18.15 -5.63
C THR A 77 -7.87 -16.73 -5.29
N VAL A 78 -8.01 -15.78 -6.24
CA VAL A 78 -7.78 -14.36 -5.99
C VAL A 78 -8.72 -13.83 -4.91
N TYR A 79 -10.03 -14.06 -5.04
CA TYR A 79 -11.01 -13.61 -4.05
C TYR A 79 -10.75 -14.19 -2.66
N ARG A 80 -10.44 -15.50 -2.56
CA ARG A 80 -10.08 -16.12 -1.28
C ARG A 80 -8.83 -15.50 -0.68
N MET A 81 -7.81 -15.23 -1.49
CA MET A 81 -6.58 -14.59 -1.01
C MET A 81 -6.84 -13.17 -0.50
N VAL A 82 -7.60 -12.37 -1.24
CA VAL A 82 -7.98 -11.00 -0.85
C VAL A 82 -8.78 -11.01 0.45
N ASN A 83 -9.75 -11.91 0.60
CA ASN A 83 -10.52 -12.04 1.84
C ASN A 83 -9.62 -12.40 3.03
N VAL A 84 -8.72 -13.37 2.87
CA VAL A 84 -7.79 -13.77 3.95
C VAL A 84 -6.87 -12.62 4.34
N LEU A 85 -6.34 -11.88 3.37
CA LEU A 85 -5.49 -10.72 3.62
C LEU A 85 -6.27 -9.59 4.33
N GLU A 86 -7.55 -9.40 4.01
CA GLU A 86 -8.38 -8.42 4.70
C GLU A 86 -8.69 -8.85 6.14
N GLU A 87 -9.01 -10.13 6.35
CA GLU A 87 -9.31 -10.69 7.67
C GLU A 87 -8.12 -10.57 8.64
N ILE A 88 -6.88 -10.66 8.15
CA ILE A 88 -5.67 -10.43 8.97
C ILE A 88 -5.27 -8.94 9.04
N GLY A 89 -6.07 -8.05 8.45
CA GLY A 89 -5.81 -6.61 8.41
C GLY A 89 -4.61 -6.20 7.55
N ALA A 90 -4.16 -7.05 6.63
CA ALA A 90 -3.06 -6.73 5.70
C ALA A 90 -3.52 -5.83 4.55
N ILE A 91 -4.79 -5.93 4.14
CA ILE A 91 -5.42 -5.05 3.13
C ILE A 91 -6.82 -4.65 3.59
N SER A 92 -7.45 -3.68 2.92
CA SER A 92 -8.85 -3.32 3.17
C SER A 92 -9.58 -2.99 1.86
N ARG A 93 -10.71 -3.65 1.61
CA ARG A 93 -11.54 -3.45 0.40
C ARG A 93 -12.14 -2.05 0.31
N LYS A 94 -12.24 -1.32 1.43
CA LYS A 94 -12.71 0.08 1.48
C LYS A 94 -11.62 1.09 1.09
N ASN A 95 -10.39 0.63 0.83
CA ASN A 95 -9.17 1.42 0.98
C ASN A 95 -8.13 1.20 -0.12
N MET A 96 -8.50 0.98 -1.38
CA MET A 96 -7.47 1.06 -2.44
C MET A 96 -6.77 2.44 -2.48
N TYR A 97 -7.33 3.46 -1.82
CA TYR A 97 -6.73 4.81 -1.69
C TYR A 97 -6.96 5.50 -0.34
N LYS A 98 -7.32 4.75 0.70
CA LYS A 98 -7.64 5.36 2.00
C LYS A 98 -6.84 4.68 3.10
N VAL A 99 -6.31 5.48 4.01
CA VAL A 99 -5.78 4.94 5.25
C VAL A 99 -6.92 4.95 6.25
N ALA A 100 -7.53 3.79 6.48
CA ALA A 100 -8.49 3.63 7.56
C ALA A 100 -7.69 3.21 8.79
N TYR A 101 -7.50 4.15 9.70
CA TYR A 101 -6.95 3.85 11.01
C TYR A 101 -8.09 3.44 11.93
N SER A 102 -8.13 2.15 12.28
CA SER A 102 -8.77 1.75 13.52
C SER A 102 -7.92 2.25 14.70
N GLU A 103 -8.56 2.55 15.84
CA GLU A 103 -7.84 2.95 17.07
C GLU A 103 -6.85 1.88 17.56
N ASN A 104 -7.00 0.64 17.08
CA ASN A 104 -6.16 -0.50 17.42
C ASN A 104 -5.09 -0.83 16.34
N CYS A 105 -4.81 0.10 15.43
CA CYS A 105 -3.84 -0.14 14.36
C CYS A 105 -2.40 -0.12 14.91
N SER A 106 -1.74 -1.27 14.91
CA SER A 106 -0.34 -1.46 15.36
C SER A 106 0.71 -1.25 14.25
N MET A 107 0.33 -0.60 13.14
CA MET A 107 1.25 -0.39 12.03
C MET A 107 2.34 0.63 12.39
N GLU A 108 3.60 0.20 12.35
CA GLU A 108 4.78 1.06 12.47
C GLU A 108 5.17 1.64 11.11
N ASN A 109 5.89 2.77 11.10
CA ASN A 109 6.36 3.45 9.87
C ASN A 109 5.25 3.75 8.85
N ALA A 110 4.08 4.13 9.37
CA ALA A 110 2.88 4.48 8.62
C ALA A 110 3.02 5.77 7.83
N CYS A 111 3.76 6.75 8.37
CA CYS A 111 4.02 8.04 7.74
C CYS A 111 5.48 8.44 7.94
N THR A 112 6.09 9.00 6.91
CA THR A 112 7.42 9.62 7.00
C THR A 112 7.27 11.12 6.80
N VAL A 113 7.80 11.90 7.72
CA VAL A 113 7.89 13.35 7.62
C VAL A 113 9.37 13.70 7.45
N VAL A 114 9.68 14.43 6.39
CA VAL A 114 11.02 14.96 6.13
C VAL A 114 10.93 16.46 6.27
N LEU A 115 11.74 17.04 7.17
CA LEU A 115 11.85 18.48 7.33
C LEU A 115 12.86 19.05 6.34
N ASP A 116 12.91 20.38 6.24
CA ASP A 116 13.81 21.12 5.35
C ASP A 116 15.29 20.98 5.73
N ASP A 117 15.59 20.70 6.99
CA ASP A 117 16.91 20.37 7.51
C ASP A 117 17.31 18.89 7.33
N GLU A 118 16.57 18.16 6.50
CA GLU A 118 16.72 16.71 6.25
C GLU A 118 16.39 15.81 7.45
N THR A 119 15.89 16.34 8.57
CA THR A 119 15.44 15.51 9.69
C THR A 119 14.27 14.63 9.26
N VAL A 120 14.38 13.32 9.51
CA VAL A 120 13.38 12.32 9.15
C VAL A 120 12.68 11.75 10.38
N TYR A 121 11.36 11.89 10.43
CA TYR A 121 10.51 11.22 11.42
C TYR A 121 9.73 10.08 10.79
N HIS A 122 9.85 8.88 11.35
CA HIS A 122 9.00 7.76 11.02
C HIS A 122 7.92 7.60 12.08
N LEU A 123 6.68 7.91 11.71
CA LEU A 123 5.54 7.88 12.61
C LEU A 123 4.79 6.56 12.47
N SER A 124 4.47 5.93 13.60
CA SER A 124 3.48 4.86 13.65
C SER A 124 2.09 5.39 13.33
N ALA A 125 1.17 4.47 13.03
CA ALA A 125 -0.25 4.70 12.83
C ALA A 125 -0.85 5.59 13.93
N GLN A 126 -0.59 5.19 15.18
CA GLN A 126 -1.09 5.87 16.37
C GLN A 126 -0.47 7.25 16.50
N LYS A 127 0.86 7.37 16.35
CA LYS A 127 1.55 8.65 16.50
C LYS A 127 1.12 9.66 15.44
N TRP A 128 0.98 9.21 14.20
CA TRP A 128 0.46 10.03 13.10
C TRP A 128 -0.98 10.50 13.36
N ASN A 129 -1.87 9.60 13.83
CA ASN A 129 -3.25 9.96 14.16
C ASN A 129 -3.29 11.03 15.27
N THR A 130 -2.46 10.88 16.31
CA THR A 130 -2.31 11.88 17.37
C THR A 130 -1.86 13.23 16.83
N VAL A 131 -0.86 13.25 15.94
CA VAL A 131 -0.35 14.49 15.32
C VAL A 131 -1.46 15.19 14.52
N VAL A 132 -2.15 14.47 13.64
CA VAL A 132 -3.20 15.05 12.80
C VAL A 132 -4.39 15.54 13.65
N ARG A 133 -4.79 14.78 14.68
CA ARG A 133 -5.84 15.21 15.62
C ARG A 133 -5.47 16.51 16.32
N ALA A 134 -4.26 16.60 16.85
CA ALA A 134 -3.78 17.80 17.53
C ALA A 134 -3.82 19.02 16.58
N GLY A 135 -3.36 18.85 15.33
CA GLY A 135 -3.44 19.90 14.31
C GLY A 135 -4.87 20.32 13.96
N LEU A 136 -5.75 19.35 13.68
CA LEU A 136 -7.15 19.64 13.35
C LEU A 136 -7.88 20.35 14.49
N SER A 137 -7.66 19.95 15.74
CA SER A 137 -8.24 20.63 16.91
C SER A 137 -7.67 22.03 17.10
N ALA A 138 -6.36 22.22 16.97
CA ALA A 138 -5.74 23.54 17.08
C ALA A 138 -6.23 24.52 16.01
N CYS A 139 -6.57 24.01 14.82
CA CYS A 139 -7.15 24.80 13.73
C CYS A 139 -8.68 24.90 13.78
N GLY A 140 -9.36 24.34 14.79
CA GLY A 140 -10.81 24.44 14.95
C GLY A 140 -11.65 23.52 14.04
N TYR A 141 -11.03 22.54 13.37
CA TYR A 141 -11.73 21.58 12.51
C TYR A 141 -12.32 20.39 13.28
N LEU A 142 -11.93 20.20 14.54
CA LEU A 142 -12.29 19.00 15.31
C LEU A 142 -12.61 19.36 16.76
N GLU A 143 -13.84 19.04 17.18
CA GLU A 143 -14.34 19.23 18.54
C GLU A 143 -14.55 17.90 19.26
N ARG A 144 -15.53 17.10 18.81
CA ARG A 144 -15.89 15.80 19.41
C ARG A 144 -15.85 14.64 18.41
N GLN A 145 -15.58 14.94 17.14
CA GLN A 145 -15.59 13.96 16.07
C GLN A 145 -14.35 13.07 16.12
N LYS A 146 -14.48 11.85 15.58
CA LYS A 146 -13.34 10.99 15.28
C LYS A 146 -12.98 11.11 13.80
N ILE A 147 -11.68 11.07 13.51
CA ILE A 147 -11.19 11.01 12.13
C ILE A 147 -11.56 9.66 11.54
N SER A 148 -12.36 9.65 10.46
CA SER A 148 -12.81 8.43 9.79
C SER A 148 -11.94 8.04 8.57
N SER A 149 -11.45 9.03 7.82
CA SER A 149 -10.49 8.81 6.72
C SER A 149 -9.75 10.10 6.39
N ILE A 150 -8.49 9.97 5.94
CA ILE A 150 -7.69 11.08 5.42
C ILE A 150 -7.18 10.69 4.04
N THR A 151 -7.27 11.61 3.08
CA THR A 151 -6.77 11.45 1.71
C THR A 151 -5.85 12.61 1.41
N VAL A 152 -4.58 12.31 1.12
CA VAL A 152 -3.59 13.30 0.70
C VAL A 152 -3.43 13.17 -0.80
N LYS A 153 -3.63 14.25 -1.54
CA LYS A 153 -3.34 14.30 -2.98
C LYS A 153 -1.90 14.78 -3.17
N PRO A 154 -1.07 14.10 -3.99
CA PRO A 154 0.25 14.61 -4.32
C PRO A 154 0.14 15.94 -5.08
N CYS A 155 0.98 16.92 -4.72
CA CYS A 155 1.13 18.14 -5.51
C CYS A 155 1.84 17.76 -6.82
N GLY A 156 1.31 18.16 -7.98
CA GLY A 156 1.99 17.98 -9.27
C GLY A 156 3.17 18.93 -9.48
N CYS A 157 3.64 19.55 -8.42
CA CYS A 157 4.46 20.76 -8.41
C CYS A 157 5.96 20.46 -8.58
N GLU A 158 6.35 19.18 -8.61
CA GLU A 158 7.73 18.71 -8.81
C GLU A 158 8.30 18.97 -10.22
N ARG A 159 7.62 19.75 -11.09
CA ARG A 159 8.09 20.08 -12.45
C ARG A 159 7.94 21.53 -12.89
N ALA A 160 7.55 22.44 -12.02
CA ALA A 160 7.63 23.85 -12.31
C ALA A 160 8.52 24.48 -11.25
N GLY A 161 9.72 24.90 -11.66
CA GLY A 161 10.57 25.74 -10.82
C GLY A 161 9.78 26.97 -10.39
N CYS A 162 9.61 27.12 -9.08
CA CYS A 162 9.46 28.42 -8.45
C CYS A 162 10.84 28.97 -8.15
#